data_AF-A0A8T2T7M5-F1
#
_entry.id   AF-A0A8T2T7M5-F1
#
_cell.length_a   1.000
_cell.length_b   1.000
_cell.length_c   1.000
_cell.angle_alpha   90.00
_cell.angle_beta   90.00
_cell.angle_gamma   90.00
#
_symmetry.space_group_name_H-M   'P 1'
#
loop_
_entity.id
_entity.type
_entity.pdbx_description
1 polymer ?
#
loop_
_entity_poly.entity_id
_entity_poly.type
_entity_poly.pdbx_seq_one_letter_code
_entity_poly.pdbx_strand_id
1 'polypeptide(L)'
;MKKAPNSGSRRTLKTHCTTPRTARELLLASKLWAARIERIWKEVDGSLWFRAGWYVIPEETAVGRQPHNLRRELFRTNQSDDNEFGSIFRKCCVLGPVEFRSSGREGDDVFLCEYEYDCQFETFKRIGDEDELVQAKCDVSEDSVSEDEEEDETDEEGTAKNKKSLQKLPENFKVSSPLSRAANVRSSQMHNLNKVGAKVIPLTARRKAASPFERAKAALRLTATPDSLPCREREMKEISSFVTDAVVAGNGSLGHCLYISGVPGTGKTATVMEVMQKLRKGYEEKNAHPYRFVEINGLRLTSPEYLYTVLHEALTGQHVSWKKALQLLDERFSNPKPSKRTDMRPCILFIDELDLLVTRNQSVLYNVFDWPTRPHSRLFVIAIANTIDLPERLLPRIASRMGLQRVSFSPYSHEQLQKIISTRLVQINAFESQAIEFASRKVAAVSGDARRALELCRRAVEIAEARCAVDSKKQASNSKGSPAKSIFKGNLVGMKDVEAAIKEMFQAPHIKIMGRCTRLAKIFLVSMVYEQHKSGMVETTFEKIAATYTHLCQNNNEIPADWDTLLTVGCSLGACRLILCEAGFRHRIQKLQLNFPIDDISFALKEDREVSWIGKYL
;
A
#
# COMPACT_ATOMS: atom_id res chain seq x y z
N MET A 1 23.22 -76.08 43.88
CA MET A 1 23.19 -75.46 45.23
C MET A 1 23.41 -73.95 45.09
N LYS A 2 22.38 -73.19 45.47
CA LYS A 2 22.31 -71.76 45.88
C LYS A 2 23.47 -70.79 45.56
N LYS A 3 23.18 -69.70 44.84
CA LYS A 3 23.14 -68.31 45.37
C LYS A 3 22.54 -67.32 44.34
N ALA A 4 21.93 -66.27 44.89
CA ALA A 4 20.85 -65.43 44.34
C ALA A 4 21.20 -64.48 43.17
N PRO A 5 20.21 -64.01 42.39
CA PRO A 5 20.38 -63.01 41.33
C PRO A 5 20.08 -61.59 41.83
N ASN A 6 20.89 -60.60 41.44
CA ASN A 6 20.68 -59.19 41.76
C ASN A 6 20.43 -58.36 40.49
N SER A 7 19.23 -57.79 40.44
CA SER A 7 18.83 -56.48 39.91
C SER A 7 19.44 -55.98 38.60
N GLY A 8 18.66 -56.03 37.53
CA GLY A 8 18.91 -55.30 36.29
C GLY A 8 17.74 -55.35 35.32
N SER A 9 16.60 -54.77 35.68
CA SER A 9 15.45 -54.67 34.76
C SER A 9 15.08 -53.21 34.49
N ARG A 10 15.33 -52.79 33.24
CA ARG A 10 14.77 -51.59 32.62
C ARG A 10 13.25 -51.56 32.85
N ARG A 11 12.78 -50.61 33.67
CA ARG A 11 11.36 -50.23 33.71
C ARG A 11 11.17 -49.00 32.82
N THR A 12 10.44 -49.21 31.73
CA THR A 12 9.74 -48.20 30.95
C THR A 12 8.95 -47.29 31.90
N LEU A 13 9.34 -46.02 31.98
CA LEU A 13 8.57 -44.98 32.68
C LEU A 13 7.31 -44.68 31.87
N LYS A 14 6.21 -45.29 32.28
CA LYS A 14 4.85 -44.84 31.98
C LYS A 14 4.68 -43.44 32.57
N THR A 15 4.57 -42.42 31.73
CA THR A 15 4.14 -41.08 32.14
C THR A 15 2.61 -41.06 32.27
N HIS A 16 2.10 -41.44 33.44
CA HIS A 16 0.74 -41.10 33.83
C HIS A 16 0.71 -39.67 34.39
N CYS A 17 -0.13 -38.81 33.80
CA CYS A 17 -1.13 -37.96 34.48
C CYS A 17 -1.60 -36.83 33.55
N THR A 18 -2.63 -37.11 32.75
CA THR A 18 -3.50 -36.08 32.16
C THR A 18 -4.51 -35.62 33.22
N THR A 19 -4.22 -34.52 33.91
CA THR A 19 -5.27 -33.74 34.58
C THR A 19 -6.09 -33.00 33.51
N PRO A 20 -7.41 -32.83 33.67
CA PRO A 20 -8.19 -31.96 32.79
C PRO A 20 -7.65 -30.54 32.98
N ARG A 21 -7.03 -29.97 31.94
CA ARG A 21 -6.58 -28.56 31.98
C ARG A 21 -7.79 -27.68 32.26
N THR A 22 -7.78 -26.96 33.37
CA THR A 22 -8.84 -26.01 33.71
C THR A 22 -8.88 -24.90 32.66
N ALA A 23 -10.06 -24.30 32.41
CA ALA A 23 -10.24 -23.24 31.41
C ALA A 23 -9.24 -22.08 31.61
N ARG A 24 -8.87 -21.83 32.88
CA ARG A 24 -7.79 -20.96 33.31
C ARG A 24 -6.43 -21.29 32.69
N GLU A 25 -6.00 -22.54 32.76
CA GLU A 25 -4.72 -22.97 32.18
C GLU A 25 -4.74 -22.88 30.66
N LEU A 26 -5.90 -23.07 30.03
CA LEU A 26 -6.06 -22.89 28.59
C LEU A 26 -6.00 -21.42 28.17
N LEU A 27 -6.55 -20.50 28.97
CA LEU A 27 -6.46 -19.05 28.72
C LEU A 27 -5.03 -18.54 28.92
N LEU A 28 -4.38 -18.93 30.02
CA LEU A 28 -2.98 -18.56 30.31
C LEU A 28 -1.96 -19.26 29.38
N ALA A 29 -2.34 -20.37 28.74
CA ALA A 29 -1.55 -21.03 27.69
C ALA A 29 -1.89 -20.54 26.27
N SER A 30 -2.57 -19.39 26.16
CA SER A 30 -2.98 -18.74 24.91
C SER A 30 -3.91 -19.53 23.99
N LYS A 31 -4.67 -20.50 24.53
CA LYS A 31 -5.64 -21.31 23.77
C LYS A 31 -7.08 -20.78 23.84
N LEU A 32 -7.40 -19.97 24.84
CA LEU A 32 -8.70 -19.31 25.00
C LEU A 32 -8.52 -17.79 25.06
N TRP A 33 -9.60 -17.07 24.76
CA TRP A 33 -9.67 -15.61 24.80
C TRP A 33 -10.66 -15.18 25.87
N ALA A 34 -10.36 -14.10 26.60
CA ALA A 34 -11.33 -13.42 27.44
C ALA A 34 -11.83 -12.18 26.70
N ALA A 35 -13.13 -11.92 26.81
CA ALA A 35 -13.76 -10.75 26.23
C ALA A 35 -14.84 -10.20 27.17
N ARG A 36 -15.00 -8.88 27.18
CA ARG A 36 -16.16 -8.21 27.75
C ARG A 36 -17.20 -8.06 26.66
N ILE A 37 -18.39 -8.62 26.87
CA ILE A 37 -19.51 -8.44 25.95
C ILE A 37 -20.06 -7.03 26.16
N GLU A 38 -20.08 -6.23 25.09
CA GLU A 38 -20.56 -4.85 25.12
C GLU A 38 -22.03 -4.78 24.71
N ARG A 39 -22.40 -5.45 23.62
CA ARG A 39 -23.75 -5.48 23.07
C ARG A 39 -24.07 -6.85 22.53
N ILE A 40 -25.34 -7.26 22.65
CA ILE A 40 -25.88 -8.49 22.06
C ILE A 40 -27.09 -8.09 21.22
N TRP A 41 -27.16 -8.56 19.98
CA TRP A 41 -28.31 -8.32 19.11
C TRP A 41 -28.69 -9.59 18.36
N LYS A 42 -29.91 -9.58 17.81
CA LYS A 42 -30.45 -10.67 17.02
C LYS A 42 -30.68 -10.17 15.60
N GLU A 43 -30.07 -10.83 14.63
CA GLU A 43 -30.30 -10.52 13.21
C GLU A 43 -31.65 -11.09 12.74
N VAL A 44 -32.11 -10.59 11.58
CA VAL A 44 -33.40 -10.96 10.96
C VAL A 44 -33.52 -12.48 10.72
N ASP A 45 -32.39 -13.16 10.53
CA ASP A 45 -32.29 -14.61 10.31
C ASP A 45 -32.40 -15.45 11.60
N GLY A 46 -32.55 -14.80 12.76
CA GLY A 46 -32.69 -15.46 14.06
C GLY A 46 -31.37 -15.74 14.79
N SER A 47 -30.22 -15.51 14.13
CA SER A 47 -28.88 -15.66 14.71
C SER A 47 -28.58 -14.58 15.74
N LEU A 48 -28.03 -14.99 16.89
CA LEU A 48 -27.59 -14.13 17.98
C LEU A 48 -26.11 -13.79 17.83
N TRP A 49 -25.80 -12.50 17.77
CA TRP A 49 -24.45 -11.95 17.67
C TRP A 49 -24.13 -11.09 18.89
N PHE A 50 -22.85 -10.98 19.20
CA PHE A 50 -22.36 -10.08 20.23
C PHE A 50 -21.11 -9.33 19.80
N ARG A 51 -20.99 -8.07 20.24
CA ARG A 51 -19.76 -7.29 20.16
C ARG A 51 -18.96 -7.50 21.43
N ALA A 52 -17.69 -7.85 21.28
CA ALA A 52 -16.79 -8.16 22.38
C ALA A 52 -15.54 -7.29 22.33
N GLY A 53 -15.23 -6.61 23.44
CA GLY A 53 -13.94 -5.99 23.70
C GLY A 53 -12.96 -7.00 24.29
N TRP A 54 -11.78 -7.16 23.68
CA TRP A 54 -10.86 -8.25 24.02
C TRP A 54 -9.92 -7.92 25.18
N TYR A 55 -9.59 -8.96 25.96
CA TYR A 55 -8.51 -8.92 26.95
C TYR A 55 -7.28 -9.67 26.43
N VAL A 56 -6.09 -9.15 26.75
CA VAL A 56 -4.80 -9.71 26.38
C VAL A 56 -3.99 -10.04 27.63
N ILE A 57 -3.25 -11.15 27.60
CA ILE A 57 -2.34 -11.54 28.69
C ILE A 57 -1.03 -10.73 28.63
N PRO A 58 -0.36 -10.46 29.77
CA PRO A 58 0.91 -9.71 29.78
C PRO A 58 1.98 -10.30 28.87
N GLU A 59 2.02 -11.61 28.70
CA GLU A 59 2.91 -12.33 27.80
C GLU A 59 2.75 -11.94 26.31
N GLU A 60 1.59 -11.41 25.92
CA GLU A 60 1.25 -11.06 24.52
C GLU A 60 1.40 -9.56 24.20
N THR A 61 1.79 -8.74 25.18
CA THR A 61 2.08 -7.31 24.98
C THR A 61 3.46 -7.10 24.33
N ALA A 62 3.69 -5.95 23.69
CA ALA A 62 4.97 -5.64 23.03
C ALA A 62 6.18 -5.70 23.97
N VAL A 63 5.99 -5.42 25.26
CA VAL A 63 7.04 -5.44 26.29
C VAL A 63 7.22 -6.84 26.89
N GLY A 64 6.25 -7.74 26.69
CA GLY A 64 6.17 -9.04 27.34
C GLY A 64 5.96 -8.92 28.85
N ARG A 65 5.79 -10.07 29.52
CA ARG A 65 5.48 -10.11 30.96
C ARG A 65 6.63 -9.55 31.80
N GLN A 66 6.33 -8.52 32.58
CA GLN A 66 7.28 -7.90 33.50
C GLN A 66 7.28 -8.57 34.88
N PRO A 67 8.37 -8.43 35.67
CA PRO A 67 8.47 -9.02 37.01
C PRO A 67 7.40 -8.56 38.01
N HIS A 68 6.81 -7.39 37.77
CA HIS A 68 5.74 -6.83 38.61
C HIS A 68 4.34 -7.33 38.24
N ASN A 69 4.17 -8.00 37.10
CA ASN A 69 2.86 -8.49 36.65
C ASN A 69 2.40 -9.72 37.43
N LEU A 70 1.15 -9.67 37.87
CA LEU A 70 0.55 -10.76 38.64
C LEU A 70 0.18 -11.94 37.74
N ARG A 71 0.10 -13.15 38.32
CA ARG A 71 -0.16 -14.40 37.57
C ARG A 71 -1.55 -14.51 36.96
N ARG A 72 -2.49 -13.65 37.36
CA ARG A 72 -3.87 -13.62 36.85
C ARG A 72 -4.23 -12.25 36.26
N GLU A 73 -3.24 -11.48 35.87
CA GLU A 73 -3.43 -10.16 35.28
C GLU A 73 -3.79 -10.28 33.80
N LEU A 74 -4.77 -9.47 33.38
CA LEU A 74 -5.20 -9.27 32.00
C LEU A 74 -5.26 -7.77 31.73
N PHE A 75 -4.97 -7.39 30.51
CA PHE A 75 -5.10 -6.00 30.05
C PHE A 75 -6.28 -5.87 29.11
N ARG A 76 -7.11 -4.84 29.33
CA ARG A 76 -8.20 -4.50 28.41
C ARG A 76 -7.60 -3.90 27.14
N THR A 77 -8.07 -4.28 25.96
CA THR A 77 -7.60 -3.69 24.70
C THR A 77 -8.66 -2.79 24.06
N ASN A 78 -8.21 -1.88 23.20
CA ASN A 78 -9.08 -1.02 22.39
C ASN A 78 -9.70 -1.76 21.18
N GLN A 79 -9.47 -3.06 21.03
CA GLN A 79 -9.96 -3.85 19.91
C GLN A 79 -11.31 -4.50 20.27
N SER A 80 -12.33 -4.23 19.46
CA SER A 80 -13.64 -4.87 19.52
C SER A 80 -13.95 -5.62 18.22
N ASP A 81 -14.54 -6.82 18.35
CA ASP A 81 -14.99 -7.64 17.22
C ASP A 81 -16.41 -8.14 17.44
N ASP A 82 -17.13 -8.35 16.34
CA ASP A 82 -18.47 -8.94 16.33
C ASP A 82 -18.36 -10.46 16.09
N ASN A 83 -18.95 -11.26 16.99
CA ASN A 83 -18.86 -12.72 16.98
C ASN A 83 -20.22 -13.39 17.24
N GLU A 84 -20.39 -14.62 16.77
CA GLU A 84 -21.60 -15.42 17.00
C GLU A 84 -21.69 -15.94 18.44
N PHE A 85 -22.89 -15.92 19.03
CA PHE A 85 -23.14 -16.33 20.42
C PHE A 85 -22.65 -17.75 20.75
N GLY A 86 -22.64 -18.66 19.77
CA GLY A 86 -22.11 -20.03 19.93
C GLY A 86 -20.60 -20.11 20.27
N SER A 87 -19.87 -19.00 20.15
CA SER A 87 -18.45 -18.89 20.49
C SER A 87 -18.21 -18.70 22.00
N ILE A 88 -19.25 -18.41 22.79
CA ILE A 88 -19.15 -18.19 24.23
C ILE A 88 -19.08 -19.54 24.94
N PHE A 89 -17.94 -19.82 25.57
CA PHE A 89 -17.73 -21.10 26.26
C PHE A 89 -18.20 -21.08 27.71
N ARG A 90 -17.78 -20.07 28.48
CA ARG A 90 -18.01 -19.97 29.93
C ARG A 90 -17.87 -18.52 30.40
N LYS A 91 -18.56 -18.16 31.48
CA LYS A 91 -18.44 -16.84 32.13
C LYS A 91 -17.15 -16.77 32.96
N CYS A 92 -16.36 -15.70 32.78
CA CYS A 92 -15.23 -15.34 33.63
C CYS A 92 -15.47 -13.99 34.30
N CYS A 93 -14.88 -13.77 35.48
CA CYS A 93 -14.97 -12.50 36.21
C CYS A 93 -13.63 -11.78 36.12
N VAL A 94 -13.62 -10.57 35.58
CA VAL A 94 -12.44 -9.69 35.56
C VAL A 94 -12.72 -8.56 36.55
N LEU A 95 -11.90 -8.45 37.60
CA LEU A 95 -12.11 -7.52 38.71
C LEU A 95 -11.01 -6.46 38.78
N GLY A 96 -11.36 -5.31 39.37
CA GLY A 96 -10.40 -4.26 39.69
C GLY A 96 -9.48 -4.62 40.87
N PRO A 97 -8.39 -3.87 41.11
CA PRO A 97 -7.40 -4.17 42.15
C PRO A 97 -7.96 -4.27 43.57
N VAL A 98 -8.99 -3.48 43.89
CA VAL A 98 -9.63 -3.44 45.22
C VAL A 98 -10.53 -4.66 45.42
N GLU A 99 -11.39 -4.96 44.46
CA GLU A 99 -12.32 -6.09 44.48
C GLU A 99 -11.61 -7.45 44.40
N PHE A 100 -10.51 -7.52 43.67
CA PHE A 100 -9.68 -8.73 43.58
C PHE A 100 -9.00 -9.07 44.92
N ARG A 101 -8.68 -8.07 45.75
CA ARG A 101 -8.13 -8.30 47.10
C ARG A 101 -9.19 -8.77 48.08
N SER A 102 -10.42 -8.25 47.96
CA SER A 102 -11.56 -8.61 48.84
C SER A 102 -12.14 -10.00 48.54
N SER A 103 -12.01 -10.50 47.31
CA SER A 103 -12.58 -11.79 46.86
C SER A 103 -11.75 -13.04 47.23
N GLY A 104 -10.72 -12.91 48.06
CA GLY A 104 -10.02 -14.07 48.66
C GLY A 104 -9.29 -15.02 47.69
N ARG A 105 -9.19 -14.69 46.39
CA ARG A 105 -8.69 -15.60 45.32
C ARG A 105 -9.49 -16.91 45.19
N GLU A 106 -10.70 -16.99 45.74
CA GLU A 106 -11.54 -18.17 45.67
C GLU A 106 -12.29 -18.21 44.33
N GLY A 107 -11.79 -19.04 43.42
CA GLY A 107 -12.37 -19.25 42.09
C GLY A 107 -11.29 -19.38 41.00
N ASP A 108 -11.50 -20.34 40.09
CA ASP A 108 -10.58 -20.58 38.97
C ASP A 108 -10.75 -19.57 37.82
N ASP A 109 -11.87 -18.86 37.74
CA ASP A 109 -12.21 -17.95 36.62
C ASP A 109 -12.16 -16.45 36.99
N VAL A 110 -11.45 -16.10 38.07
CA VAL A 110 -11.29 -14.71 38.54
C VAL A 110 -9.94 -14.13 38.11
N PHE A 111 -9.97 -13.06 37.33
CA PHE A 111 -8.83 -12.35 36.76
C PHE A 111 -8.77 -10.89 37.24
N LEU A 112 -7.59 -10.29 37.18
CA LEU A 112 -7.34 -8.90 37.57
C LEU A 112 -7.11 -8.04 36.32
N CYS A 113 -7.73 -6.87 36.23
CA CYS A 113 -7.44 -5.88 35.19
C CYS A 113 -7.27 -4.49 35.82
N GLU A 114 -6.07 -3.92 35.72
CA GLU A 114 -5.75 -2.57 36.21
C GLU A 114 -5.45 -1.59 35.06
N TYR A 115 -5.01 -2.12 33.92
CA TYR A 115 -4.52 -1.33 32.80
C TYR A 115 -5.25 -1.66 31.50
N GLU A 116 -5.43 -0.62 30.71
CA GLU A 116 -5.82 -0.67 29.31
C GLU A 116 -4.56 -0.60 28.44
N TYR A 117 -4.46 -1.49 27.47
CA TYR A 117 -3.36 -1.60 26.53
C TYR A 117 -3.82 -1.20 25.13
N ASP A 118 -3.17 -0.18 24.58
CA ASP A 118 -3.41 0.25 23.21
C ASP A 118 -2.55 -0.58 22.24
N CYS A 119 -3.19 -1.46 21.47
CA CYS A 119 -2.51 -2.31 20.50
C CYS A 119 -1.88 -1.54 19.32
N GLN A 120 -2.34 -0.32 19.02
CA GLN A 120 -1.86 0.47 17.89
C GLN A 120 -0.63 1.30 18.26
N PHE A 121 -0.59 1.84 19.48
CA PHE A 121 0.49 2.70 19.96
C PHE A 121 1.43 2.02 20.97
N GLU A 122 1.15 0.76 21.35
CA GLU A 122 1.92 -0.04 22.32
C GLU A 122 2.07 0.66 23.69
N THR A 123 1.05 1.43 24.10
CA THR A 123 1.04 2.19 25.36
C THR A 123 0.08 1.59 26.38
N PHE A 124 0.35 1.85 27.67
CA PHE A 124 -0.49 1.43 28.79
C PHE A 124 -1.15 2.65 29.45
N LYS A 125 -2.47 2.58 29.67
CA LYS A 125 -3.26 3.56 30.42
C LYS A 125 -3.84 2.89 31.66
N ARG A 126 -3.69 3.50 32.84
CA ARG A 126 -4.31 2.96 34.07
C ARG A 126 -5.81 3.29 34.05
N ILE A 127 -6.64 2.30 34.33
CA ILE A 127 -8.09 2.51 34.48
C ILE A 127 -8.27 3.25 35.81
N GLY A 128 -8.73 4.51 35.76
CA GLY A 128 -8.99 5.32 36.95
C GLY A 128 -10.41 5.10 37.46
N ASP A 129 -10.61 5.22 38.78
CA ASP A 129 -11.91 5.05 39.46
C ASP A 129 -12.99 6.07 39.03
N GLU A 130 -12.67 6.99 38.10
CA GLU A 130 -13.60 7.99 37.56
C GLU A 130 -14.35 7.53 36.30
N ASP A 131 -13.88 6.48 35.60
CA ASP A 131 -14.50 6.00 34.34
C ASP A 131 -15.79 5.18 34.58
N GLU A 132 -16.02 4.64 35.78
CA GLU A 132 -17.25 3.88 36.10
C GLU A 132 -18.47 4.78 36.32
N LEU A 133 -18.28 6.05 36.70
CA LEU A 133 -19.38 7.00 36.95
C LEU A 133 -19.86 7.72 35.68
N VAL A 134 -19.00 7.81 34.65
CA VAL A 134 -19.34 8.45 33.37
C VAL A 134 -20.17 7.51 32.48
N GLN A 135 -19.99 6.19 32.62
CA GLN A 135 -20.71 5.20 31.82
C GLN A 135 -22.14 4.90 32.31
N ALA A 136 -22.51 5.30 33.52
CA ALA A 136 -23.87 5.15 34.05
C ALA A 136 -24.82 6.32 33.71
N LYS A 137 -24.33 7.38 33.05
CA LYS A 137 -25.10 8.60 32.73
C LYS A 137 -25.43 8.79 31.24
N CYS A 138 -24.98 7.89 30.36
CA CYS A 138 -25.25 7.99 28.92
C CYS A 138 -26.44 7.14 28.45
N ASP A 139 -27.10 6.40 29.33
CA ASP A 139 -28.28 5.58 29.01
C ASP A 139 -29.61 6.28 29.40
N VAL A 140 -29.79 7.57 29.08
CA VAL A 140 -31.14 8.18 28.89
C VAL A 140 -31.04 9.41 28.00
N SER A 141 -31.45 9.28 26.73
CA SER A 141 -32.32 10.19 25.93
C SER A 141 -31.92 10.19 24.45
N GLU A 142 -32.73 9.52 23.63
CA GLU A 142 -32.78 9.66 22.17
C GLU A 142 -33.55 10.94 21.77
N ASP A 143 -33.17 11.42 20.59
CA ASP A 143 -33.90 12.25 19.61
C ASP A 143 -34.20 13.74 19.89
N SER A 144 -33.68 14.61 19.00
CA SER A 144 -34.45 15.54 18.13
C SER A 144 -33.54 16.52 17.35
N VAL A 145 -33.44 16.31 16.03
CA VAL A 145 -33.70 17.24 14.90
C VAL A 145 -33.30 18.75 14.98
N SER A 146 -32.42 19.12 14.03
CA SER A 146 -32.29 20.27 13.11
C SER A 146 -32.15 21.75 13.53
N GLU A 147 -31.33 22.44 12.68
CA GLU A 147 -31.46 23.83 12.17
C GLU A 147 -31.21 24.98 13.20
N ASP A 148 -30.51 26.08 12.95
CA ASP A 148 -30.04 26.73 11.72
C ASP A 148 -29.03 27.87 12.05
N GLU A 149 -28.42 28.42 11.00
CA GLU A 149 -27.99 29.83 10.76
C GLU A 149 -26.92 30.50 11.66
N GLU A 150 -25.74 30.89 11.15
CA GLU A 150 -25.35 32.00 10.24
C GLU A 150 -24.80 33.22 11.00
N GLU A 151 -23.58 33.64 10.64
CA GLU A 151 -23.19 35.02 10.27
C GLU A 151 -22.77 35.88 11.50
N ASP A 152 -21.78 36.77 11.48
CA ASP A 152 -20.82 37.21 10.48
C ASP A 152 -19.75 38.08 11.21
N GLU A 153 -18.63 38.34 10.52
CA GLU A 153 -17.81 39.59 10.61
C GLU A 153 -17.03 39.90 11.92
N THR A 154 -15.84 40.52 11.96
CA THR A 154 -14.97 41.21 11.00
C THR A 154 -13.58 41.40 11.66
N ASP A 155 -12.54 41.30 10.84
CA ASP A 155 -11.37 42.18 10.68
C ASP A 155 -10.40 42.61 11.82
N GLU A 156 -9.13 42.41 11.43
CA GLU A 156 -7.97 43.33 11.50
C GLU A 156 -6.93 43.31 12.65
N GLU A 157 -5.75 42.83 12.23
CA GLU A 157 -4.36 43.24 12.45
C GLU A 157 -3.96 44.26 13.55
N GLY A 158 -2.81 43.97 14.18
CA GLY A 158 -1.71 44.95 14.16
C GLY A 158 -1.11 45.46 15.48
N THR A 159 0.02 44.87 15.87
CA THR A 159 1.25 45.52 16.40
C THR A 159 1.40 45.99 17.87
N ALA A 160 2.35 45.30 18.54
CA ALA A 160 3.58 45.80 19.19
C ALA A 160 3.59 46.61 20.53
N LYS A 161 4.20 45.97 21.54
CA LYS A 161 5.22 46.45 22.52
C LYS A 161 4.88 47.64 23.46
N ASN A 162 4.80 47.41 24.78
CA ASN A 162 5.93 47.55 25.73
C ASN A 162 5.51 47.41 27.23
N LYS A 163 6.28 46.58 27.95
CA LYS A 163 6.73 46.65 29.37
C LYS A 163 6.25 47.83 30.26
N LYS A 164 5.65 47.55 31.43
CA LYS A 164 6.27 47.56 32.79
C LYS A 164 5.23 47.62 33.94
N SER A 165 5.68 47.07 35.08
CA SER A 165 5.36 47.40 36.49
C SER A 165 4.05 46.94 37.14
N LEU A 166 4.20 45.88 37.94
CA LEU A 166 3.52 45.57 39.19
C LEU A 166 3.62 46.70 40.24
N GLN A 167 2.55 46.86 41.04
CA GLN A 167 2.45 47.29 42.46
C GLN A 167 0.93 47.39 42.79
N LYS A 168 0.29 46.93 43.88
CA LYS A 168 0.61 46.60 45.30
C LYS A 168 -0.56 45.74 45.88
N LEU A 169 -0.30 44.65 46.62
CA LEU A 169 -0.48 44.40 48.10
C LEU A 169 -1.93 44.15 48.60
N PRO A 170 -2.18 43.55 49.79
CA PRO A 170 -1.37 42.65 50.66
C PRO A 170 -2.14 41.35 51.06
N GLU A 171 -1.47 40.20 51.27
CA GLU A 171 -0.99 39.64 52.57
C GLU A 171 -2.01 39.57 53.73
N ASN A 172 -2.53 38.36 54.03
CA ASN A 172 -2.03 37.51 55.14
C ASN A 172 -3.00 36.38 55.50
N PHE A 173 -2.66 35.15 55.12
CA PHE A 173 -2.81 33.94 55.96
C PHE A 173 -1.86 32.87 55.38
N LYS A 174 -0.68 32.74 55.99
CA LYS A 174 0.20 31.53 55.91
C LYS A 174 -0.15 30.69 57.15
N VAL A 175 -0.07 29.36 57.21
CA VAL A 175 0.97 28.36 56.89
C VAL A 175 0.22 26.99 56.98
N SER A 176 0.41 25.91 56.22
CA SER A 176 1.55 25.33 55.48
C SER A 176 1.06 24.55 54.26
N SER A 177 1.82 24.60 53.19
CA SER A 177 1.62 23.87 51.93
C SER A 177 2.73 22.80 51.73
N PRO A 178 2.51 21.84 50.82
CA PRO A 178 3.45 20.79 50.41
C PRO A 178 4.35 21.24 49.24
N LEU A 179 5.55 20.68 49.08
CA LEU A 179 6.34 20.70 47.83
C LEU A 179 7.28 19.48 47.83
N SER A 180 7.13 18.54 46.89
CA SER A 180 7.76 18.51 45.56
C SER A 180 9.26 18.22 45.57
N ARG A 181 9.67 17.13 44.94
CA ARG A 181 10.97 17.05 44.25
C ARG A 181 10.68 16.85 42.77
N ALA A 182 10.78 17.96 42.04
CA ALA A 182 10.87 17.98 40.59
C ALA A 182 12.18 17.31 40.12
N ALA A 183 12.11 16.56 39.02
CA ALA A 183 13.27 15.97 38.34
C ALA A 183 13.30 16.28 36.83
N ASN A 184 12.67 17.36 36.39
CA ASN A 184 12.75 17.82 35.00
C ASN A 184 13.59 19.10 34.90
N VAL A 185 14.89 19.01 35.17
CA VAL A 185 15.92 19.83 34.49
C VAL A 185 17.25 19.10 34.65
N ARG A 186 17.72 18.45 33.59
CA ARG A 186 19.15 18.42 33.24
C ARG A 186 19.28 18.13 31.74
N SER A 187 19.61 19.20 31.01
CA SER A 187 20.23 19.14 29.70
C SER A 187 21.46 18.23 29.74
N SER A 188 21.60 17.28 28.82
CA SER A 188 22.88 16.68 28.45
C SER A 188 22.75 15.93 27.12
N GLN A 189 23.38 16.49 26.08
CA GLN A 189 24.07 15.79 25.00
C GLN A 189 23.37 14.58 24.36
N MET A 190 22.74 14.83 23.21
CA MET A 190 22.40 13.79 22.24
C MET A 190 23.68 13.28 21.54
N HIS A 191 24.35 12.30 22.15
CA HIS A 191 25.30 11.44 21.46
C HIS A 191 25.01 9.97 21.75
N ASN A 192 24.80 9.20 20.68
CA ASN A 192 25.03 7.77 20.56
C ASN A 192 24.27 6.81 21.50
N LEU A 193 22.98 6.61 21.24
CA LEU A 193 22.24 5.41 21.70
C LEU A 193 21.52 4.70 20.55
N ASN A 194 22.21 4.55 19.41
CA ASN A 194 21.89 3.48 18.47
C ASN A 194 22.85 2.32 18.78
N LYS A 195 22.33 1.21 19.33
CA LYS A 195 22.97 -0.11 19.59
C LYS A 195 23.21 -0.55 21.04
N VAL A 196 22.28 -0.33 21.96
CA VAL A 196 22.17 -1.20 23.14
C VAL A 196 20.70 -1.53 23.40
N GLY A 197 20.30 -2.78 23.16
CA GLY A 197 19.16 -3.38 23.87
C GLY A 197 17.92 -3.81 23.09
N ALA A 198 17.76 -3.51 21.79
CA ALA A 198 16.59 -3.99 21.04
C ALA A 198 16.87 -5.37 20.41
N LYS A 199 16.75 -6.44 21.20
CA LYS A 199 16.40 -7.75 20.61
C LYS A 199 15.00 -7.59 20.03
N VAL A 200 14.87 -7.71 18.71
CA VAL A 200 13.57 -7.77 18.03
C VAL A 200 12.75 -8.87 18.70
N ILE A 201 11.69 -8.48 19.39
CA ILE A 201 10.74 -9.41 19.99
C ILE A 201 9.90 -9.97 18.82
N PRO A 202 9.71 -11.29 18.72
CA PRO A 202 8.83 -11.84 17.70
C PRO A 202 7.42 -11.28 17.94
N LEU A 203 6.87 -10.59 16.93
CA LEU A 203 5.48 -10.16 16.89
C LEU A 203 4.57 -11.38 17.01
N THR A 204 4.23 -11.73 18.25
CA THR A 204 3.29 -12.81 18.58
C THR A 204 1.94 -12.19 18.91
N ALA A 205 1.54 -11.15 18.18
CA ALA A 205 0.15 -10.74 18.14
C ALA A 205 -0.63 -11.95 17.61
N ARG A 206 -1.66 -12.41 18.33
CA ARG A 206 -2.58 -13.46 17.89
C ARG A 206 -3.29 -13.02 16.61
N ARG A 207 -2.62 -13.16 15.46
CA ARG A 207 -3.25 -12.99 14.16
C ARG A 207 -4.20 -14.18 13.99
N LYS A 208 -5.48 -13.91 13.67
CA LYS A 208 -6.36 -14.94 13.11
C LYS A 208 -5.58 -15.70 12.05
N ALA A 209 -5.66 -17.03 12.03
CA ALA A 209 -4.93 -17.84 11.06
C ALA A 209 -5.28 -17.32 9.66
N ALA A 210 -4.32 -16.65 9.01
CA ALA A 210 -4.59 -15.92 7.77
C ALA A 210 -5.18 -16.90 6.75
N SER A 211 -6.35 -16.52 6.22
CA SER A 211 -7.03 -17.32 5.21
C SER A 211 -6.09 -17.59 4.04
N PRO A 212 -6.23 -18.70 3.30
CA PRO A 212 -5.40 -18.95 2.13
C PRO A 212 -5.45 -17.78 1.12
N PHE A 213 -6.60 -17.11 1.02
CA PHE A 213 -6.78 -15.91 0.21
C PHE A 213 -6.04 -14.69 0.75
N GLU A 214 -6.02 -14.46 2.06
CA GLU A 214 -5.27 -13.36 2.67
C GLU A 214 -3.76 -13.54 2.50
N ARG A 215 -3.27 -14.77 2.68
CA ARG A 215 -1.88 -15.11 2.37
C ARG A 215 -1.57 -14.91 0.90
N ALA A 216 -2.46 -15.31 0.00
CA ALA A 216 -2.30 -15.09 -1.45
C ALA A 216 -2.23 -13.60 -1.79
N LYS A 217 -3.14 -12.78 -1.25
CA LYS A 217 -3.12 -11.32 -1.41
C LYS A 217 -1.81 -10.73 -0.91
N ALA A 218 -1.33 -11.14 0.26
CA ALA A 218 -0.06 -10.66 0.81
C ALA A 218 1.14 -11.04 -0.06
N ALA A 219 1.18 -12.26 -0.61
CA ALA A 219 2.25 -12.73 -1.49
C ALA A 219 2.25 -12.06 -2.87
N LEU A 220 1.06 -11.71 -3.39
CA LEU A 220 0.87 -11.03 -4.68
C LEU A 220 1.03 -9.50 -4.60
N ARG A 221 1.25 -8.93 -3.40
CA ARG A 221 1.57 -7.50 -3.27
C ARG A 221 2.86 -7.16 -4.02
N LEU A 222 2.85 -6.01 -4.69
CA LEU A 222 4.00 -5.50 -5.42
C LEU A 222 5.20 -5.19 -4.51
N THR A 223 4.94 -4.87 -3.23
CA THR A 223 5.98 -4.56 -2.23
C THR A 223 6.69 -5.79 -1.71
N ALA A 224 6.07 -6.98 -1.81
CA ALA A 224 6.78 -8.21 -1.55
C ALA A 224 7.74 -8.41 -2.71
N THR A 225 9.05 -8.28 -2.49
CA THR A 225 10.07 -8.70 -3.46
C THR A 225 10.50 -10.14 -3.10
N PRO A 226 10.58 -11.06 -4.06
CA PRO A 226 11.06 -12.40 -3.77
C PRO A 226 12.57 -12.36 -3.52
N ASP A 227 13.11 -13.38 -2.86
CA ASP A 227 14.57 -13.49 -2.63
C ASP A 227 15.38 -13.59 -3.94
N SER A 228 14.73 -14.04 -5.01
CA SER A 228 15.30 -14.07 -6.36
C SER A 228 14.24 -13.75 -7.42
N LEU A 229 14.55 -12.85 -8.35
CA LEU A 229 13.69 -12.58 -9.51
C LEU A 229 13.85 -13.68 -10.57
N PRO A 230 12.79 -14.45 -10.87
CA PRO A 230 12.85 -15.44 -11.93
C PRO A 230 12.84 -14.79 -13.32
N CYS A 231 13.29 -15.54 -14.33
CA CYS A 231 13.16 -15.21 -15.75
C CYS A 231 14.01 -14.03 -16.28
N ARG A 232 14.85 -13.40 -15.45
CA ARG A 232 15.82 -12.36 -15.85
C ARG A 232 17.27 -12.76 -15.62
N GLU A 233 17.55 -14.06 -15.66
CA GLU A 233 18.87 -14.60 -15.32
C GLU A 233 19.96 -14.20 -16.31
N ARG A 234 19.62 -13.97 -17.59
CA ARG A 234 20.58 -13.58 -18.62
C ARG A 234 21.02 -12.13 -18.40
N GLU A 235 20.06 -11.22 -18.29
CA GLU A 235 20.28 -9.80 -18.02
C GLU A 235 20.96 -9.60 -16.66
N MET A 236 20.57 -10.38 -15.66
CA MET A 236 21.22 -10.37 -14.35
C MET A 236 22.70 -10.76 -14.44
N LYS A 237 23.04 -11.77 -15.27
CA LYS A 237 24.45 -12.17 -15.49
C LYS A 237 25.24 -11.04 -16.17
N GLU A 238 24.70 -10.42 -17.21
CA GLU A 238 25.34 -9.30 -17.91
C GLU A 238 25.60 -8.11 -16.98
N ILE A 239 24.59 -7.70 -16.20
CA ILE A 239 24.73 -6.63 -15.21
C ILE A 239 25.74 -7.03 -14.11
N SER A 240 25.72 -8.29 -13.66
CA SER A 240 26.66 -8.76 -12.64
C SER A 240 28.10 -8.82 -13.14
N SER A 241 28.32 -9.18 -14.41
CA SER A 241 29.65 -9.14 -15.05
C SER A 241 30.14 -7.71 -15.08
N PHE A 242 29.32 -6.78 -15.60
CA PHE A 242 29.65 -5.36 -15.64
C PHE A 242 30.05 -4.78 -14.28
N VAL A 243 29.28 -5.09 -13.24
CA VAL A 243 29.57 -4.59 -11.88
C VAL A 243 30.81 -5.28 -11.30
N THR A 244 31.01 -6.58 -11.56
CA THR A 244 32.20 -7.30 -11.09
C THR A 244 33.45 -6.77 -11.76
N ASP A 245 33.41 -6.52 -13.07
CA ASP A 245 34.49 -5.90 -13.83
C ASP A 245 34.84 -4.53 -13.24
N ALA A 246 33.81 -3.72 -12.91
CA ALA A 246 34.00 -2.43 -12.25
C ALA A 246 34.70 -2.52 -10.88
N VAL A 247 34.43 -3.57 -10.12
CA VAL A 247 34.99 -3.78 -8.78
C VAL A 247 36.39 -4.40 -8.84
N VAL A 248 36.62 -5.36 -9.74
CA VAL A 248 37.88 -6.10 -9.88
C VAL A 248 38.96 -5.28 -10.59
N ALA A 249 38.58 -4.51 -11.62
CA ALA A 249 39.54 -3.72 -12.40
C ALA A 249 40.19 -2.58 -11.57
N GLY A 250 39.63 -2.22 -10.41
CA GLY A 250 40.30 -1.47 -9.37
C GLY A 250 41.04 -0.20 -9.85
N ASN A 251 42.25 0.02 -9.32
CA ASN A 251 43.02 1.26 -9.45
C ASN A 251 43.42 1.66 -10.90
N GLY A 252 43.19 0.81 -11.91
CA GLY A 252 43.55 1.05 -13.31
C GLY A 252 42.38 1.09 -14.31
N SER A 253 41.13 1.00 -13.86
CA SER A 253 39.97 0.95 -14.77
C SER A 253 39.53 2.34 -15.24
N LEU A 254 39.27 2.44 -16.53
CA LEU A 254 38.44 3.49 -17.12
C LEU A 254 37.00 3.34 -16.63
N GLY A 255 36.29 4.45 -16.45
CA GLY A 255 34.86 4.42 -16.12
C GLY A 255 34.04 3.90 -17.29
N HIS A 256 33.03 3.07 -17.00
CA HIS A 256 32.11 2.54 -18.01
C HIS A 256 30.67 3.01 -17.77
N CYS A 257 29.90 3.08 -18.84
CA CYS A 257 28.48 3.38 -18.82
C CYS A 257 27.70 2.17 -19.32
N LEU A 258 26.73 1.73 -18.53
CA LEU A 258 25.75 0.71 -18.89
C LEU A 258 24.39 1.36 -19.07
N TYR A 259 23.83 1.22 -20.26
CA TYR A 259 22.49 1.69 -20.56
C TYR A 259 21.49 0.54 -20.58
N ILE A 260 20.45 0.64 -19.76
CA ILE A 260 19.38 -0.34 -19.65
C ILE A 260 18.08 0.28 -20.14
N SER A 261 17.43 -0.36 -21.10
CA SER A 261 16.17 0.11 -21.68
C SER A 261 15.09 -0.96 -21.62
N GLY A 262 13.83 -0.55 -21.71
CA GLY A 262 12.70 -1.48 -21.84
C GLY A 262 11.41 -0.87 -21.33
N VAL A 263 10.28 -1.47 -21.68
CA VAL A 263 8.96 -0.97 -21.26
C VAL A 263 8.81 -1.00 -19.73
N PRO A 264 7.95 -0.15 -19.13
CA PRO A 264 7.70 -0.18 -17.69
C PRO A 264 7.19 -1.56 -17.25
N GLY A 265 7.52 -1.95 -16.02
CA GLY A 265 7.03 -3.21 -15.46
C GLY A 265 7.79 -4.48 -15.86
N THR A 266 8.88 -4.35 -16.63
CA THR A 266 9.78 -5.46 -17.01
C THR A 266 10.79 -5.88 -15.93
N GLY A 267 10.82 -5.20 -14.78
CA GLY A 267 11.70 -5.55 -13.66
C GLY A 267 13.14 -5.02 -13.74
N LYS A 268 13.39 -3.97 -14.54
CA LYS A 268 14.72 -3.33 -14.71
C LYS A 268 15.34 -2.91 -13.37
N THR A 269 14.67 -2.02 -12.63
CA THR A 269 15.12 -1.51 -11.31
C THR A 269 15.30 -2.66 -10.32
N ALA A 270 14.36 -3.60 -10.29
CA ALA A 270 14.41 -4.73 -9.37
C ALA A 270 15.62 -5.64 -9.63
N THR A 271 15.96 -5.88 -10.90
CA THR A 271 17.12 -6.72 -11.29
C THR A 271 18.43 -6.05 -10.88
N VAL A 272 18.59 -4.75 -11.12
CA VAL A 272 19.81 -4.02 -10.72
C VAL A 272 19.96 -4.02 -9.20
N MET A 273 18.89 -3.74 -8.46
CA MET A 273 18.93 -3.74 -7.00
C MET A 273 19.23 -5.13 -6.42
N GLU A 274 18.70 -6.20 -7.02
CA GLU A 274 19.02 -7.57 -6.61
C GLU A 274 20.50 -7.90 -6.83
N VAL A 275 21.08 -7.54 -7.98
CA VAL A 275 22.52 -7.72 -8.24
C VAL A 275 23.35 -6.96 -7.20
N MET A 276 23.00 -5.71 -6.93
CA MET A 276 23.70 -4.89 -5.94
C MET A 276 23.58 -5.45 -4.52
N GLN A 277 22.42 -6.01 -4.17
CA GLN A 277 22.20 -6.63 -2.87
C GLN A 277 22.98 -7.95 -2.73
N LYS A 278 23.03 -8.79 -3.76
CA LYS A 278 23.83 -10.03 -3.77
C LYS A 278 25.32 -9.72 -3.61
N LEU A 279 25.83 -8.73 -4.34
CA LEU A 279 27.21 -8.29 -4.20
C LEU A 279 27.48 -7.74 -2.81
N ARG A 280 26.59 -6.87 -2.29
CA ARG A 280 26.73 -6.34 -0.93
C ARG A 280 26.81 -7.45 0.11
N LYS A 281 25.91 -8.44 0.08
CA LYS A 281 25.93 -9.60 1.00
C LYS A 281 27.26 -10.36 0.94
N GLY A 282 27.75 -10.67 -0.27
CA GLY A 282 29.02 -11.40 -0.43
C GLY A 282 30.26 -10.63 0.04
N TYR A 283 30.21 -9.29 0.06
CA TYR A 283 31.29 -8.46 0.58
C TYR A 283 31.15 -8.15 2.09
N GLU A 284 29.92 -8.08 2.61
CA GLU A 284 29.63 -8.00 4.05
C GLU A 284 30.18 -9.22 4.79
N GLU A 285 30.05 -10.42 4.23
CA GLU A 285 30.65 -11.65 4.76
C GLU A 285 32.19 -11.58 4.85
N LYS A 286 32.82 -10.76 4.00
CA LYS A 286 34.28 -10.56 3.93
C LYS A 286 34.76 -9.28 4.64
N ASN A 287 33.87 -8.53 5.30
CA ASN A 287 34.16 -7.25 5.97
C ASN A 287 34.85 -6.19 5.06
N ALA A 288 34.64 -6.26 3.75
CA ALA A 288 35.21 -5.34 2.79
C ALA A 288 34.13 -4.45 2.17
N HIS A 289 34.39 -3.15 2.02
CA HIS A 289 33.54 -2.25 1.25
C HIS A 289 34.31 -1.73 0.03
N PRO A 290 34.35 -2.51 -1.07
CA PRO A 290 35.23 -2.21 -2.19
C PRO A 290 34.72 -1.07 -3.09
N TYR A 291 33.43 -0.73 -3.04
CA TYR A 291 32.83 0.32 -3.87
C TYR A 291 31.83 1.17 -3.08
N ARG A 292 31.52 2.37 -3.59
CA ARG A 292 30.41 3.20 -3.10
C ARG A 292 29.26 3.15 -4.10
N PHE A 293 28.07 2.84 -3.60
CA PHE A 293 26.84 2.79 -4.40
C PHE A 293 25.98 4.02 -4.12
N VAL A 294 25.60 4.74 -5.17
CA VAL A 294 24.72 5.91 -5.11
C VAL A 294 23.53 5.67 -6.03
N GLU A 295 22.32 5.70 -5.47
CA GLU A 295 21.07 5.58 -6.20
C GLU A 295 20.42 6.97 -6.33
N ILE A 296 20.06 7.32 -7.56
CA ILE A 296 19.31 8.53 -7.87
C ILE A 296 18.11 8.13 -8.73
N ASN A 297 16.93 8.59 -8.36
CA ASN A 297 15.71 8.37 -9.12
C ASN A 297 15.25 9.71 -9.72
N GLY A 298 15.06 9.75 -11.04
CA GLY A 298 14.58 10.93 -11.78
C GLY A 298 13.28 11.52 -11.22
N LEU A 299 12.33 10.68 -10.77
CA LEU A 299 11.07 11.13 -10.18
C LEU A 299 11.23 11.82 -8.83
N ARG A 300 12.31 11.56 -8.09
CA ARG A 300 12.57 12.20 -6.80
C ARG A 300 13.17 13.59 -6.93
N LEU A 301 13.53 14.00 -8.15
CA LEU A 301 14.17 15.27 -8.43
C LEU A 301 13.11 16.29 -8.87
N THR A 302 13.07 17.46 -8.22
CA THR A 302 12.20 18.57 -8.62
C THR A 302 12.67 19.25 -9.91
N SER A 303 13.99 19.25 -10.14
CA SER A 303 14.65 19.76 -11.33
C SER A 303 15.82 18.83 -11.69
N PRO A 304 16.12 18.62 -12.99
CA PRO A 304 17.23 17.78 -13.43
C PRO A 304 18.59 18.26 -12.92
N GLU A 305 18.76 19.56 -12.67
CA GLU A 305 20.01 20.13 -12.14
C GLU A 305 20.28 19.71 -10.69
N TYR A 306 19.24 19.36 -9.93
CA TYR A 306 19.36 18.93 -8.54
C TYR A 306 20.10 17.60 -8.40
N LEU A 307 20.26 16.84 -9.49
CA LEU A 307 21.07 15.62 -9.54
C LEU A 307 22.51 15.85 -9.03
N TYR A 308 23.11 17.01 -9.33
CA TYR A 308 24.46 17.33 -8.86
C TYR A 308 24.55 17.45 -7.34
N THR A 309 23.54 18.08 -6.74
CA THR A 309 23.47 18.25 -5.28
C THR A 309 23.32 16.89 -4.60
N VAL A 310 22.39 16.05 -5.08
CA VAL A 310 22.14 14.71 -4.52
C VAL A 310 23.38 13.82 -4.66
N LEU A 311 24.05 13.85 -5.82
CA LEU A 311 25.27 13.07 -6.04
C LEU A 311 26.40 13.54 -5.12
N HIS A 312 26.60 14.85 -4.99
CA HIS A 312 27.63 15.39 -4.11
C HIS A 312 27.37 15.08 -2.64
N GLU A 313 26.13 15.21 -2.18
CA GLU A 313 25.70 14.88 -0.83
C GLU A 313 25.89 13.38 -0.56
N ALA A 314 25.51 12.51 -1.50
CA ALA A 314 25.69 11.07 -1.38
C ALA A 314 27.17 10.65 -1.35
N LEU A 315 28.09 11.47 -1.86
CA LEU A 315 29.54 11.20 -1.85
C LEU A 315 30.26 11.78 -0.64
N THR A 316 29.92 13.01 -0.24
CA THR A 316 30.65 13.78 0.77
C THR A 316 29.90 13.96 2.10
N GLY A 317 28.58 13.76 2.10
CA GLY A 317 27.69 14.08 3.21
C GLY A 317 27.37 15.57 3.36
N GLN A 318 27.80 16.42 2.41
CA GLN A 318 27.55 17.86 2.45
C GLN A 318 26.56 18.30 1.39
N HIS A 319 25.50 18.99 1.84
CA HIS A 319 24.52 19.60 0.96
C HIS A 319 25.04 20.95 0.43
N VAL A 320 25.03 21.12 -0.89
CA VAL A 320 25.58 22.29 -1.59
C VAL A 320 24.68 22.67 -2.76
N SER A 321 24.64 23.95 -3.12
CA SER A 321 23.95 24.42 -4.33
C SER A 321 24.52 23.75 -5.59
N TRP A 322 23.67 23.47 -6.58
CA TRP A 322 23.98 22.66 -7.76
C TRP A 322 25.18 23.17 -8.57
N LYS A 323 25.36 24.51 -8.71
CA LYS A 323 26.51 25.09 -9.45
C LYS A 323 27.85 24.74 -8.79
N LYS A 324 27.90 24.88 -7.48
CA LYS A 324 29.10 24.58 -6.69
C LYS A 324 29.29 23.06 -6.59
N ALA A 325 28.21 22.29 -6.48
CA ALA A 325 28.27 20.83 -6.52
C ALA A 325 28.86 20.34 -7.85
N LEU A 326 28.44 20.90 -8.99
CA LEU A 326 29.00 20.58 -10.31
C LEU A 326 30.52 20.83 -10.37
N GLN A 327 30.97 22.01 -9.94
CA GLN A 327 32.40 22.34 -9.90
C GLN A 327 33.20 21.35 -9.04
N LEU A 328 32.70 21.00 -7.85
CA LEU A 328 33.35 20.04 -6.95
C LEU A 328 33.37 18.62 -7.51
N LEU A 329 32.30 18.20 -8.20
CA LEU A 329 32.24 16.91 -8.88
C LEU A 329 33.19 16.86 -10.07
N ASP A 330 33.25 17.92 -10.88
CA ASP A 330 34.18 18.03 -12.00
C ASP A 330 35.64 18.00 -11.53
N GLU A 331 35.98 18.71 -10.46
CA GLU A 331 37.32 18.63 -9.85
C GLU A 331 37.63 17.20 -9.38
N ARG A 332 36.66 16.54 -8.71
CA ARG A 332 36.83 15.18 -8.19
C ARG A 332 37.06 14.14 -9.30
N PHE A 333 36.32 14.23 -10.40
CA PHE A 333 36.41 13.24 -11.49
C PHE A 333 37.49 13.58 -12.54
N SER A 334 37.95 14.82 -12.63
CA SER A 334 39.04 15.20 -13.55
C SER A 334 40.42 15.06 -12.92
N ASN A 335 40.57 15.58 -11.70
CA ASN A 335 41.87 15.75 -11.08
C ASN A 335 41.75 15.45 -9.57
N PRO A 336 41.72 14.16 -9.19
CA PRO A 336 41.60 13.78 -7.79
C PRO A 336 42.85 14.25 -7.05
N LYS A 337 42.74 15.39 -6.36
CA LYS A 337 43.79 15.82 -5.42
C LYS A 337 43.90 14.72 -4.36
N PRO A 338 45.09 14.12 -4.14
CA PRO A 338 45.29 13.10 -3.12
C PRO A 338 45.24 13.76 -1.74
N SER A 339 44.05 14.14 -1.29
CA SER A 339 43.81 14.56 0.07
C SER A 339 43.61 13.31 0.92
N LYS A 340 44.13 13.31 2.16
CA LYS A 340 44.05 12.18 3.12
C LYS A 340 42.61 11.71 3.45
N ARG A 341 41.58 12.41 2.93
CA ARG A 341 40.15 12.14 3.12
C ARG A 341 39.40 11.74 1.84
N THR A 342 40.03 11.76 0.67
CA THR A 342 39.32 11.43 -0.58
C THR A 342 39.21 9.91 -0.68
N ASP A 343 38.01 9.38 -0.48
CA ASP A 343 37.74 7.96 -0.66
C ASP A 343 37.94 7.61 -2.15
N MET A 344 39.03 6.89 -2.43
CA MET A 344 39.47 6.52 -3.79
C MET A 344 38.73 5.29 -4.33
N ARG A 345 37.69 4.82 -3.62
CA ARG A 345 36.89 3.67 -4.03
C ARG A 345 36.12 3.97 -5.33
N PRO A 346 35.96 2.97 -6.21
CA PRO A 346 35.07 3.09 -7.36
C PRO A 346 33.66 3.46 -6.91
N CYS A 347 33.06 4.41 -7.63
CA CYS A 347 31.70 4.88 -7.40
C CYS A 347 30.78 4.29 -8.48
N ILE A 348 29.77 3.54 -8.06
CA ILE A 348 28.70 3.09 -8.92
C ILE A 348 27.53 4.04 -8.74
N LEU A 349 27.25 4.80 -9.79
CA LEU A 349 26.13 5.70 -9.89
C LEU A 349 25.00 5.01 -10.65
N PHE A 350 23.93 4.72 -9.92
CA PHE A 350 22.70 4.16 -10.47
C PHE A 350 21.67 5.27 -10.65
N ILE A 351 21.22 5.48 -11.89
CA ILE A 351 20.22 6.48 -12.26
C ILE A 351 19.00 5.75 -12.81
N ASP A 352 17.88 5.82 -12.07
CA ASP A 352 16.58 5.32 -12.52
C ASP A 352 15.78 6.45 -13.19
N GLU A 353 14.95 6.10 -14.17
CA GLU A 353 14.15 7.03 -14.98
C GLU A 353 14.96 8.20 -15.59
N LEU A 354 16.01 7.84 -16.34
CA LEU A 354 16.90 8.79 -17.05
C LEU A 354 16.15 9.68 -18.05
N ASP A 355 15.06 9.18 -18.64
CA ASP A 355 14.21 9.90 -19.59
C ASP A 355 13.64 11.20 -19.02
N LEU A 356 13.44 11.28 -17.70
CA LEU A 356 12.99 12.50 -17.02
C LEU A 356 14.07 13.59 -16.93
N LEU A 357 15.34 13.23 -17.07
CA LEU A 357 16.47 14.16 -17.01
C LEU A 357 16.78 14.82 -18.35
N VAL A 358 16.04 14.47 -19.40
CA VAL A 358 16.24 14.97 -20.76
C VAL A 358 15.61 16.36 -20.88
N THR A 359 16.46 17.38 -20.85
CA THR A 359 16.06 18.77 -21.13
C THR A 359 16.41 19.17 -22.57
N ARG A 360 15.90 20.32 -23.04
CA ARG A 360 16.29 20.88 -24.36
C ARG A 360 17.80 21.10 -24.50
N ASN A 361 18.46 21.52 -23.42
CA ASN A 361 19.89 21.82 -23.43
C ASN A 361 20.77 20.59 -23.17
N GLN A 362 20.21 19.49 -22.65
CA GLN A 362 20.87 18.20 -22.39
C GLN A 362 22.19 18.26 -21.59
N SER A 363 22.46 19.37 -20.89
CA SER A 363 23.73 19.63 -20.21
C SER A 363 24.00 18.65 -19.06
N VAL A 364 22.94 18.28 -18.32
CA VAL A 364 23.02 17.32 -17.21
C VAL A 364 23.46 15.95 -17.68
N LEU A 365 22.80 15.43 -18.73
CA LEU A 365 23.15 14.14 -19.31
C LEU A 365 24.57 14.16 -19.89
N TYR A 366 24.95 15.25 -20.57
CA TYR A 366 26.30 15.39 -21.09
C TYR A 366 27.35 15.23 -20.00
N ASN A 367 27.23 15.95 -18.89
CA ASN A 367 28.20 15.90 -17.79
C ASN A 367 28.26 14.52 -17.13
N VAL A 368 27.10 13.91 -16.85
CA VAL A 368 27.01 12.59 -16.21
C VAL A 368 27.69 11.50 -17.05
N PHE A 369 27.52 11.53 -18.38
CA PHE A 369 28.15 10.56 -19.28
C PHE A 369 29.56 10.97 -19.74
N ASP A 370 29.99 12.21 -19.52
CA ASP A 370 31.37 12.68 -19.75
C ASP A 370 32.31 12.24 -18.63
N TRP A 371 31.85 12.28 -17.37
CA TRP A 371 32.71 11.95 -16.22
C TRP A 371 33.34 10.56 -16.29
N PRO A 372 32.67 9.46 -16.67
CA PRO A 372 33.29 8.13 -16.77
C PRO A 372 34.43 8.06 -17.79
N THR A 373 34.41 8.92 -18.82
CA THR A 373 35.42 8.91 -19.89
C THR A 373 36.75 9.55 -19.49
N ARG A 374 36.79 10.24 -18.34
CA ARG A 374 38.01 10.91 -17.86
C ARG A 374 39.00 9.88 -17.30
N PRO A 375 40.31 10.02 -17.56
CA PRO A 375 41.31 8.96 -17.31
C PRO A 375 41.51 8.62 -15.84
N HIS A 376 41.17 9.52 -14.93
CA HIS A 376 41.25 9.31 -13.48
C HIS A 376 39.88 9.14 -12.82
N SER A 377 38.81 9.09 -13.62
CA SER A 377 37.45 8.94 -13.12
C SER A 377 37.12 7.48 -12.88
N ARG A 378 36.86 7.16 -11.62
CA ARG A 378 36.45 5.83 -11.15
C ARG A 378 34.93 5.75 -11.01
N LEU A 379 34.22 6.32 -11.99
CA LEU A 379 32.77 6.42 -12.01
C LEU A 379 32.20 5.40 -12.99
N PHE A 380 31.34 4.54 -12.49
CA PHE A 380 30.54 3.60 -13.29
C PHE A 380 29.10 4.06 -13.27
N VAL A 381 28.53 4.31 -14.43
CA VAL A 381 27.16 4.80 -14.54
C VAL A 381 26.28 3.67 -15.05
N ILE A 382 25.24 3.32 -14.29
CA ILE A 382 24.16 2.44 -14.71
C ILE A 382 22.93 3.31 -14.86
N ALA A 383 22.42 3.45 -16.08
CA ALA A 383 21.27 4.29 -16.36
C ALA A 383 20.10 3.46 -16.90
N ILE A 384 18.93 3.58 -16.27
CA ILE A 384 17.69 2.95 -16.72
C ILE A 384 16.79 3.99 -17.41
N ALA A 385 16.24 3.65 -18.56
CA ALA A 385 15.18 4.41 -19.23
C ALA A 385 14.06 3.50 -19.72
N ASN A 386 12.91 4.10 -20.06
CA ASN A 386 11.76 3.34 -20.59
C ASN A 386 11.82 3.11 -22.10
N THR A 387 12.49 3.98 -22.83
CA THR A 387 12.59 3.93 -24.30
C THR A 387 13.91 3.30 -24.73
N ILE A 388 13.92 2.56 -25.84
CA ILE A 388 15.15 1.98 -26.41
C ILE A 388 15.91 3.04 -27.21
N ASP A 389 15.17 3.93 -27.87
CA ASP A 389 15.69 4.90 -28.83
C ASP A 389 16.20 6.19 -28.17
N LEU A 390 16.19 6.28 -26.83
CA LEU A 390 16.63 7.49 -26.14
C LEU A 390 18.03 7.94 -26.58
N PRO A 391 19.05 7.06 -26.67
CA PRO A 391 20.39 7.48 -27.08
C PRO A 391 20.41 8.07 -28.50
N GLU A 392 19.55 7.63 -29.40
CA GLU A 392 19.48 8.11 -30.79
C GLU A 392 18.86 9.51 -30.90
N ARG A 393 18.03 9.88 -29.92
CA ARG A 393 17.41 11.22 -29.82
C ARG A 393 18.29 12.24 -29.09
N LEU A 394 19.33 11.78 -28.41
CA LEU A 394 20.29 12.63 -27.69
C LEU A 394 21.41 13.11 -28.62
N LEU A 395 22.18 14.09 -28.15
CA LEU A 395 23.37 14.56 -28.88
C LEU A 395 24.30 13.39 -29.24
N PRO A 396 24.83 13.31 -30.48
CA PRO A 396 25.67 12.20 -30.95
C PRO A 396 26.88 11.89 -30.05
N ARG A 397 27.43 12.92 -29.39
CA ARG A 397 28.53 12.79 -28.43
C ARG A 397 28.15 11.95 -27.21
N ILE A 398 26.92 12.10 -26.72
CA ILE A 398 26.37 11.33 -25.59
C ILE A 398 26.01 9.92 -26.07
N ALA A 399 25.38 9.81 -27.23
CA ALA A 399 24.96 8.55 -27.84
C ALA A 399 26.14 7.58 -28.06
N SER A 400 27.27 8.11 -28.54
CA SER A 400 28.52 7.36 -28.74
C SER A 400 29.06 6.78 -27.42
N ARG A 401 29.00 7.56 -26.33
CA ARG A 401 29.47 7.16 -25.00
C ARG A 401 28.53 6.17 -24.31
N MET A 402 27.22 6.35 -24.46
CA MET A 402 26.19 5.40 -24.00
C MET A 402 26.07 4.16 -24.89
N GLY A 403 26.74 4.15 -26.05
CA GLY A 403 26.61 3.15 -27.09
C GLY A 403 27.41 1.86 -26.88
N LEU A 404 28.39 1.85 -25.97
CA LEU A 404 29.32 0.73 -25.83
C LEU A 404 28.67 -0.52 -25.25
N GLN A 405 27.79 -0.38 -24.25
CA GLN A 405 27.13 -1.49 -23.58
C GLN A 405 25.67 -1.16 -23.30
N ARG A 406 24.78 -1.93 -23.95
CA ARG A 406 23.33 -1.75 -23.87
C ARG A 406 22.66 -3.07 -23.54
N VAL A 407 21.74 -3.06 -22.58
CA VAL A 407 20.92 -4.22 -22.20
C VAL A 407 19.45 -3.84 -22.38
N SER A 408 18.75 -4.54 -23.25
CA SER A 408 17.33 -4.31 -23.51
C SER A 408 16.46 -5.34 -22.79
N PHE A 409 15.50 -4.85 -22.01
CA PHE A 409 14.50 -5.66 -21.32
C PHE A 409 13.24 -5.74 -22.18
N SER A 410 13.08 -6.87 -22.87
CA SER A 410 11.86 -7.17 -23.61
C SER A 410 10.66 -7.36 -22.66
N PRO A 411 9.40 -7.11 -23.10
CA PRO A 411 8.21 -7.47 -22.34
C PRO A 411 8.19 -8.95 -21.95
N TYR A 412 7.54 -9.30 -20.85
CA TYR A 412 7.48 -10.70 -20.40
C TYR A 412 6.59 -11.55 -21.32
N SER A 413 7.06 -12.77 -21.64
CA SER A 413 6.23 -13.77 -22.30
C SER A 413 5.20 -14.36 -21.34
N HIS A 414 4.16 -15.01 -21.89
CA HIS A 414 3.13 -15.65 -21.08
C HIS A 414 3.70 -16.74 -20.15
N GLU A 415 4.69 -17.51 -20.61
CA GLU A 415 5.38 -18.53 -19.80
C GLU A 415 6.18 -17.90 -18.66
N GLN A 416 6.85 -16.77 -18.93
CA GLN A 416 7.60 -16.04 -17.91
C GLN A 416 6.67 -15.45 -16.84
N LEU A 417 5.54 -14.85 -17.25
CA LEU A 417 4.53 -14.34 -16.32
C LEU A 417 3.94 -15.47 -15.46
N GLN A 418 3.63 -16.62 -16.06
CA GLN A 418 3.16 -17.80 -15.35
C GLN A 418 4.18 -18.29 -14.32
N LYS A 419 5.47 -18.32 -14.69
CA LYS A 419 6.56 -18.68 -13.76
C LYS A 419 6.70 -17.66 -12.63
N ILE A 420 6.57 -16.37 -12.90
CA ILE A 420 6.60 -15.31 -11.88
C ILE A 420 5.46 -15.49 -10.88
N ILE A 421 4.23 -15.64 -11.35
CA ILE A 421 3.04 -15.80 -10.50
C ILE A 421 3.13 -17.09 -9.68
N SER A 422 3.48 -18.21 -10.31
CA SER A 422 3.66 -19.49 -9.61
C SER A 422 4.76 -19.44 -8.55
N THR A 423 5.89 -18.76 -8.82
CA THR A 423 6.98 -18.57 -7.84
C THR A 423 6.50 -17.80 -6.60
N ARG A 424 5.58 -16.84 -6.76
CA ARG A 424 4.98 -16.13 -5.61
C ARG A 424 3.97 -16.98 -4.84
N LEU A 425 3.33 -17.93 -5.52
CA LEU A 425 2.24 -18.74 -4.97
C LEU A 425 2.68 -20.15 -4.53
N VAL A 426 3.97 -20.50 -4.60
CA VAL A 426 4.48 -21.87 -4.33
C VAL A 426 3.99 -22.46 -3.00
N GLN A 427 3.80 -21.63 -1.98
CA GLN A 427 3.37 -22.08 -0.64
C GLN A 427 1.85 -21.96 -0.40
N ILE A 428 1.08 -21.55 -1.40
CA ILE A 428 -0.33 -21.16 -1.26
C ILE A 428 -1.18 -21.78 -2.37
N ASN A 429 -1.92 -22.82 -2.03
CA ASN A 429 -2.88 -23.48 -2.93
C ASN A 429 -4.20 -22.70 -3.02
N ALA A 430 -4.17 -21.46 -3.49
CA ALA A 430 -5.36 -20.61 -3.66
C ALA A 430 -5.87 -20.51 -5.10
N PHE A 431 -5.08 -20.94 -6.09
CA PHE A 431 -5.38 -20.75 -7.52
C PHE A 431 -5.41 -22.08 -8.27
N GLU A 432 -6.31 -22.17 -9.25
CA GLU A 432 -6.24 -23.21 -10.28
C GLU A 432 -5.12 -22.90 -11.29
N SER A 433 -4.36 -23.91 -11.69
CA SER A 433 -3.26 -23.74 -12.65
C SER A 433 -3.73 -23.19 -14.00
N GLN A 434 -4.92 -23.60 -14.46
CA GLN A 434 -5.54 -23.10 -15.69
C GLN A 434 -5.90 -21.61 -15.59
N ALA A 435 -6.30 -21.14 -14.41
CA ALA A 435 -6.62 -19.73 -14.18
C ALA A 435 -5.36 -18.85 -14.25
N ILE A 436 -4.23 -19.31 -13.71
CA ILE A 436 -2.94 -18.61 -13.80
C ILE A 436 -2.46 -18.53 -15.25
N GLU A 437 -2.57 -19.63 -16.00
CA GLU A 437 -2.20 -19.66 -17.42
C GLU A 437 -3.07 -18.71 -18.25
N PHE A 438 -4.38 -18.71 -18.02
CA PHE A 438 -5.31 -17.81 -18.69
C PHE A 438 -5.01 -16.33 -18.38
N ALA A 439 -4.79 -15.98 -17.11
CA ALA A 439 -4.39 -14.64 -16.69
C ALA A 439 -3.08 -14.20 -17.38
N SER A 440 -2.08 -15.09 -17.39
CA SER A 440 -0.75 -14.80 -17.95
C SER A 440 -0.80 -14.57 -19.47
N ARG A 441 -1.54 -15.40 -20.22
CA ARG A 441 -1.72 -15.22 -21.67
C ARG A 441 -2.42 -13.91 -22.00
N LYS A 442 -3.47 -13.55 -21.24
CA LYS A 442 -4.23 -12.31 -21.46
C LYS A 442 -3.38 -11.08 -21.20
N VAL A 443 -2.60 -11.04 -20.12
CA VAL A 443 -1.74 -9.88 -19.82
C VAL A 443 -0.55 -9.79 -20.78
N ALA A 444 0.03 -10.93 -21.19
CA ALA A 444 1.09 -10.95 -22.20
C ALA A 444 0.64 -10.40 -23.55
N ALA A 445 -0.59 -10.71 -23.98
CA ALA A 445 -1.15 -10.21 -25.24
C ALA A 445 -1.39 -8.70 -25.27
N VAL A 446 -1.70 -8.10 -24.11
CA VAL A 446 -2.02 -6.66 -24.02
C VAL A 446 -0.79 -5.80 -23.71
N SER A 447 0.04 -6.22 -22.74
CA SER A 447 1.08 -5.34 -22.18
C SER A 447 2.39 -6.03 -21.85
N GLY A 448 2.37 -7.31 -21.45
CA GLY A 448 3.58 -8.01 -20.98
C GLY A 448 4.21 -7.44 -19.69
N ASP A 449 3.42 -6.70 -18.89
CA ASP A 449 3.84 -6.08 -17.62
C ASP A 449 3.54 -7.02 -16.43
N ALA A 450 4.57 -7.33 -15.64
CA ALA A 450 4.45 -8.17 -14.45
C ALA A 450 3.63 -7.52 -13.33
N ARG A 451 3.65 -6.18 -13.20
CA ARG A 451 2.85 -5.47 -12.19
C ARG A 451 1.36 -5.64 -12.46
N ARG A 452 0.94 -5.47 -13.72
CA ARG A 452 -0.44 -5.70 -14.16
C ARG A 452 -0.88 -7.14 -13.97
N ALA A 453 0.01 -8.11 -14.24
CA ALA A 453 -0.28 -9.52 -14.04
C ALA A 453 -0.53 -9.88 -12.56
N LEU A 454 0.29 -9.35 -11.65
CA LEU A 454 0.13 -9.55 -10.22
C LEU A 454 -1.14 -8.87 -9.68
N GLU A 455 -1.43 -7.65 -10.13
CA GLU A 455 -2.64 -6.93 -9.73
C GLU A 455 -3.91 -7.63 -10.23
N LEU A 456 -3.89 -8.19 -11.45
CA LEU A 456 -4.99 -8.99 -11.97
C LEU A 456 -5.26 -10.23 -11.11
N CYS A 457 -4.21 -10.95 -10.73
CA CYS A 457 -4.35 -12.12 -9.87
C CYS A 457 -4.86 -11.74 -8.48
N ARG A 458 -4.38 -10.62 -7.92
CA ARG A 458 -4.85 -10.09 -6.65
C ARG A 458 -6.34 -9.73 -6.71
N ARG A 459 -6.78 -9.05 -7.77
CA ARG A 459 -8.19 -8.72 -7.96
C ARG A 459 -9.06 -9.96 -8.12
N ALA A 460 -8.59 -10.99 -8.82
CA ALA A 460 -9.28 -12.27 -8.94
C ALA A 460 -9.46 -12.97 -7.57
N VAL A 461 -8.48 -12.85 -6.66
CA VAL A 461 -8.61 -13.35 -5.28
C VAL A 461 -9.69 -12.60 -4.51
N GLU A 462 -9.74 -11.27 -4.63
CA GLU A 462 -10.77 -10.45 -3.96
C GLU A 462 -12.19 -10.80 -4.44
N ILE A 463 -12.36 -11.04 -5.74
CA ILE A 463 -13.65 -11.47 -6.31
C ILE A 463 -14.02 -12.88 -5.82
N ALA A 464 -13.05 -13.80 -5.79
CA ALA A 464 -13.28 -15.16 -5.30
C ALA A 464 -13.63 -15.17 -3.81
N GLU A 465 -12.97 -14.35 -3.00
CA GLU A 465 -13.25 -14.17 -1.57
C GLU A 465 -14.64 -13.59 -1.34
N ALA A 466 -15.03 -12.56 -2.10
CA ALA A 466 -16.38 -11.99 -2.04
C ALA A 466 -17.45 -13.03 -2.40
N ARG A 467 -17.22 -13.85 -3.44
CA ARG A 467 -18.12 -14.96 -3.79
C ARG A 467 -18.24 -15.97 -2.66
N CYS A 468 -17.11 -16.42 -2.09
CA CYS A 468 -17.09 -17.38 -0.99
C CYS A 468 -17.81 -16.83 0.26
N ALA A 469 -17.70 -15.54 0.55
CA ALA A 469 -18.42 -14.90 1.65
C ALA A 469 -19.95 -14.91 1.44
N VAL A 470 -20.43 -14.67 0.21
CA VAL A 470 -21.86 -14.75 -0.12
C VAL A 470 -22.38 -16.18 -0.06
N ASP A 471 -21.61 -17.15 -0.58
CA ASP A 471 -22.00 -18.56 -0.54
C ASP A 471 -22.03 -19.12 0.89
N SER A 472 -21.11 -18.66 1.76
CA SER A 472 -21.11 -19.00 3.18
C SER A 472 -22.38 -18.50 3.89
N LYS A 473 -22.83 -17.28 3.59
CA LYS A 473 -24.10 -16.74 4.11
C LYS A 473 -25.33 -17.50 3.61
N LYS A 474 -25.34 -17.92 2.34
CA LYS A 474 -26.42 -18.72 1.74
C LYS A 474 -26.47 -20.17 2.22
N GLN A 475 -25.33 -20.74 2.63
CA GLN A 475 -25.27 -22.09 3.18
C GLN A 475 -25.66 -22.13 4.68
N ALA A 476 -25.40 -21.06 5.42
CA ALA A 476 -25.84 -20.92 6.82
C ALA A 476 -27.38 -20.99 6.95
N SER A 477 -28.12 -20.42 5.98
CA SER A 477 -29.58 -20.45 5.96
C SER A 477 -30.20 -21.78 5.50
N ASN A 478 -29.42 -22.71 4.92
CA ASN A 478 -29.93 -23.94 4.29
C ASN A 478 -29.46 -25.26 4.93
N SER A 479 -28.94 -25.25 6.16
CA SER A 479 -28.37 -26.46 6.77
C SER A 479 -29.38 -27.36 7.52
N LYS A 480 -30.13 -28.17 6.76
CA LYS A 480 -30.50 -29.54 7.16
C LYS A 480 -30.15 -30.49 6.00
N GLY A 481 -28.90 -30.99 5.97
CA GLY A 481 -28.52 -32.08 5.06
C GLY A 481 -27.04 -32.13 4.67
N SER A 482 -26.29 -33.02 5.33
CA SER A 482 -25.00 -33.62 4.93
C SER A 482 -23.81 -32.70 4.53
N PRO A 483 -22.79 -32.57 5.41
CA PRO A 483 -21.47 -32.09 5.01
C PRO A 483 -20.56 -33.27 4.61
N ALA A 484 -19.59 -33.07 3.71
CA ALA A 484 -18.19 -33.54 3.86
C ALA A 484 -17.34 -33.71 2.57
N LYS A 485 -17.85 -33.61 1.34
CA LYS A 485 -17.00 -33.90 0.13
C LYS A 485 -16.80 -32.79 -0.91
N SER A 486 -17.50 -31.66 -0.85
CA SER A 486 -17.31 -30.55 -1.83
C SER A 486 -16.51 -29.34 -1.31
N ILE A 487 -16.16 -29.32 -0.01
CA ILE A 487 -15.56 -28.17 0.68
C ILE A 487 -14.22 -27.72 0.05
N PHE A 488 -13.51 -28.60 -0.65
CA PHE A 488 -12.18 -28.30 -1.20
C PHE A 488 -12.17 -27.66 -2.60
N LYS A 489 -13.23 -27.76 -3.40
CA LYS A 489 -13.26 -27.19 -4.77
C LYS A 489 -13.85 -25.78 -4.86
N GLY A 490 -14.59 -25.33 -3.83
CA GLY A 490 -15.20 -23.99 -3.82
C GLY A 490 -14.25 -22.86 -3.41
N ASN A 491 -13.12 -23.19 -2.78
CA ASN A 491 -12.21 -22.22 -2.17
C ASN A 491 -11.00 -21.86 -3.05
N LEU A 492 -11.05 -22.16 -4.35
CA LEU A 492 -9.99 -21.77 -5.28
C LEU A 492 -10.47 -20.67 -6.22
N VAL A 493 -9.52 -19.83 -6.65
CA VAL A 493 -9.74 -18.87 -7.72
C VAL A 493 -9.83 -19.64 -9.03
N GLY A 494 -11.00 -19.59 -9.65
CA GLY A 494 -11.28 -20.26 -10.92
C GLY A 494 -11.19 -19.30 -12.11
N MET A 495 -11.35 -19.86 -13.32
CA MET A 495 -11.27 -19.09 -14.57
C MET A 495 -12.35 -17.99 -14.66
N LYS A 496 -13.55 -18.21 -14.08
CA LYS A 496 -14.64 -17.23 -14.04
C LYS A 496 -14.27 -15.98 -13.22
N ASP A 497 -13.52 -16.17 -12.14
CA ASP A 497 -13.09 -15.06 -11.26
C ASP A 497 -12.04 -14.20 -11.95
N VAL A 498 -11.12 -14.85 -12.68
CA VAL A 498 -10.13 -14.16 -13.52
C VAL A 498 -10.82 -13.42 -14.68
N GLU A 499 -11.81 -14.03 -15.34
CA GLU A 499 -12.55 -13.36 -16.41
C GLU A 499 -13.30 -12.12 -15.89
N ALA A 500 -13.93 -12.22 -14.71
CA ALA A 500 -14.57 -11.08 -14.05
C ALA A 500 -13.54 -9.98 -13.71
N ALA A 501 -12.37 -10.35 -13.18
CA ALA A 501 -11.28 -9.41 -12.91
C ALA A 501 -10.77 -8.72 -14.18
N ILE A 502 -10.64 -9.46 -15.28
CA ILE A 502 -10.25 -8.90 -16.59
C ILE A 502 -11.30 -7.90 -17.07
N LYS A 503 -12.59 -8.24 -16.98
CA LYS A 503 -13.69 -7.33 -17.32
C LYS A 503 -13.70 -6.09 -16.43
N GLU A 504 -13.29 -6.20 -15.18
CA GLU A 504 -13.21 -5.04 -14.31
C GLU A 504 -12.02 -4.14 -14.66
N MET A 505 -10.83 -4.72 -14.85
CA MET A 505 -9.57 -3.97 -15.01
C MET A 505 -9.31 -3.47 -16.43
N PHE A 506 -9.67 -4.24 -17.46
CA PHE A 506 -9.34 -3.94 -18.86
C PHE A 506 -10.52 -3.40 -19.66
N GLN A 507 -11.76 -3.43 -19.15
CA GLN A 507 -12.84 -2.74 -19.83
C GLN A 507 -12.65 -1.24 -19.74
N ALA A 508 -12.91 -0.58 -20.85
CA ALA A 508 -12.77 0.86 -20.93
C ALA A 508 -13.84 1.53 -20.01
N PRO A 509 -13.41 2.37 -19.04
CA PRO A 509 -14.31 2.93 -18.05
C PRO A 509 -15.37 3.84 -18.67
N HIS A 510 -15.06 4.51 -19.79
CA HIS A 510 -15.99 5.39 -20.48
C HIS A 510 -17.24 4.65 -20.98
N ILE A 511 -17.11 3.42 -21.47
CA ILE A 511 -18.24 2.59 -21.91
C ILE A 511 -19.19 2.28 -20.73
N LYS A 512 -18.64 1.97 -19.55
CA LYS A 512 -19.44 1.75 -18.33
C LYS A 512 -20.14 3.01 -17.86
N ILE A 513 -19.47 4.16 -17.95
CA ILE A 513 -20.06 5.45 -17.57
C ILE A 513 -21.21 5.78 -18.53
N MET A 514 -21.01 5.66 -19.84
CA MET A 514 -22.04 5.88 -20.86
C MET A 514 -23.29 5.02 -20.60
N GLY A 515 -23.12 3.73 -20.31
CA GLY A 515 -24.26 2.84 -20.00
C GLY A 515 -24.99 3.16 -18.68
N ARG A 516 -24.30 3.79 -17.71
CA ARG A 516 -24.87 4.20 -16.40
C ARG A 516 -25.33 5.66 -16.36
N CYS A 517 -25.19 6.42 -17.45
CA CYS A 517 -25.63 7.80 -17.51
C CYS A 517 -27.15 7.90 -17.34
N THR A 518 -27.63 9.09 -16.93
CA THR A 518 -29.07 9.36 -16.87
C THR A 518 -29.70 9.26 -18.25
N ARG A 519 -31.00 8.97 -18.32
CA ARG A 519 -31.74 8.89 -19.58
C ARG A 519 -31.57 10.12 -20.47
N LEU A 520 -31.62 11.33 -19.91
CA LEU A 520 -31.40 12.59 -20.65
C LEU A 520 -29.99 12.66 -21.24
N ALA A 521 -28.97 12.23 -20.49
CA ALA A 521 -27.59 12.19 -20.93
C ALA A 521 -27.37 11.18 -22.07
N LYS A 522 -28.03 10.01 -22.01
CA LYS A 522 -28.00 9.01 -23.10
C LYS A 522 -28.59 9.58 -24.38
N ILE A 523 -29.76 10.21 -24.29
CA ILE A 523 -30.42 10.84 -25.45
C ILE A 523 -29.55 11.98 -26.00
N PHE A 524 -28.93 12.78 -25.13
CA PHE A 524 -28.01 13.84 -25.54
C PHE A 524 -26.82 13.30 -26.36
N LEU A 525 -26.19 12.21 -25.91
CA LEU A 525 -25.09 11.56 -26.64
C LEU A 525 -25.56 11.03 -28.00
N VAL A 526 -26.76 10.46 -28.08
CA VAL A 526 -27.34 9.98 -29.35
C VAL A 526 -27.66 11.12 -30.29
N SER A 527 -28.19 12.24 -29.79
CA SER A 527 -28.41 13.45 -30.59
C SER A 527 -27.11 13.97 -31.19
N MET A 528 -26.01 13.94 -30.43
CA MET A 528 -24.69 14.30 -30.92
C MET A 528 -24.21 13.34 -32.03
N VAL A 529 -24.36 12.03 -31.83
CA VAL A 529 -24.00 11.03 -32.85
C VAL A 529 -24.81 11.21 -34.12
N TYR A 530 -26.13 11.41 -34.00
CA TYR A 530 -27.03 11.63 -35.12
C TYR A 530 -26.67 12.90 -35.90
N GLU A 531 -26.35 14.00 -35.20
CA GLU A 531 -25.94 15.25 -35.84
C GLU A 531 -24.55 15.14 -36.49
N GLN A 532 -23.62 14.36 -35.92
CA GLN A 532 -22.34 14.07 -36.57
C GLN A 532 -22.51 13.25 -37.85
N HIS A 533 -23.39 12.24 -37.86
CA HIS A 533 -23.70 11.48 -39.07
C HIS A 533 -24.38 12.34 -40.14
N LYS A 534 -25.28 13.25 -39.73
CA LYS A 534 -26.02 14.13 -40.64
C LYS A 534 -25.14 15.24 -41.24
N SER A 535 -24.31 15.87 -40.40
CA SER A 535 -23.49 17.02 -40.80
C SER A 535 -22.13 16.62 -41.39
N GLY A 536 -21.63 15.42 -41.06
CA GLY A 536 -20.28 14.98 -41.39
C GLY A 536 -19.17 15.74 -40.67
N MET A 537 -19.50 16.64 -39.74
CA MET A 537 -18.54 17.43 -38.97
C MET A 537 -18.33 16.83 -37.59
N VAL A 538 -17.08 16.79 -37.13
CA VAL A 538 -16.72 16.28 -35.79
C VAL A 538 -17.13 17.25 -34.68
N GLU A 539 -17.08 18.56 -34.97
CA GLU A 539 -17.53 19.63 -34.07
C GLU A 539 -18.99 20.00 -34.36
N THR A 540 -19.81 20.09 -33.32
CA THR A 540 -21.23 20.47 -33.41
C THR A 540 -21.54 21.58 -32.42
N THR A 541 -22.49 22.46 -32.73
CA THR A 541 -22.90 23.54 -31.82
C THR A 541 -24.00 23.05 -30.87
N PHE A 542 -24.00 23.55 -29.63
CA PHE A 542 -25.02 23.18 -28.65
C PHE A 542 -26.45 23.42 -29.13
N GLU A 543 -26.71 24.52 -29.84
CA GLU A 543 -28.01 24.83 -30.44
C GLU A 543 -28.51 23.72 -31.40
N LYS A 544 -27.65 23.22 -32.27
CA LYS A 544 -28.00 22.14 -33.22
C LYS A 544 -28.27 20.83 -32.49
N ILE A 545 -27.47 20.52 -31.47
CA ILE A 545 -27.65 19.32 -30.64
C ILE A 545 -28.99 19.40 -29.86
N ALA A 546 -29.33 20.56 -29.34
CA ALA A 546 -30.58 20.75 -28.60
C ALA A 546 -31.81 20.71 -29.51
N ALA A 547 -31.71 21.23 -30.74
CA ALA A 547 -32.76 21.11 -31.75
C ALA A 547 -32.99 19.65 -32.14
N THR A 548 -31.91 18.90 -32.41
CA THR A 548 -31.97 17.46 -32.72
C THR A 548 -32.47 16.63 -31.54
N TYR A 549 -32.06 16.97 -30.31
CA TYR A 549 -32.58 16.38 -29.08
C TYR A 549 -34.08 16.54 -28.95
N THR A 550 -34.59 17.76 -29.16
CA THR A 550 -36.02 18.07 -29.08
C THR A 550 -36.80 17.28 -30.13
N HIS A 551 -36.29 17.23 -31.36
CA HIS A 551 -36.88 16.46 -32.45
C HIS A 551 -36.90 14.95 -32.17
N LEU A 552 -35.82 14.38 -31.62
CA LEU A 552 -35.75 12.97 -31.23
C LEU A 552 -36.69 12.64 -30.08
N CYS A 553 -36.86 13.56 -29.11
CA CYS A 553 -37.81 13.39 -28.02
C CYS A 553 -39.25 13.41 -28.52
N GLN A 554 -39.61 14.38 -29.39
CA GLN A 554 -40.96 14.50 -29.96
C GLN A 554 -41.35 13.27 -30.77
N ASN A 555 -40.45 12.76 -31.62
CA ASN A 555 -40.72 11.59 -32.46
C ASN A 555 -40.92 10.30 -31.67
N ASN A 556 -40.36 10.21 -30.46
CA ASN A 556 -40.42 9.02 -29.62
C ASN A 556 -41.32 9.19 -28.38
N ASN A 557 -42.18 10.22 -28.36
CA ASN A 557 -43.11 10.55 -27.26
C ASN A 557 -42.42 10.75 -25.90
N GLU A 558 -41.23 11.37 -25.88
CA GLU A 558 -40.55 11.77 -24.66
C GLU A 558 -40.74 13.27 -24.37
N ILE A 559 -40.80 13.62 -23.08
CA ILE A 559 -40.92 15.00 -22.64
C ILE A 559 -39.58 15.72 -22.92
N PRO A 560 -39.55 16.74 -23.78
CA PRO A 560 -38.33 17.50 -24.02
C PRO A 560 -37.93 18.24 -22.75
N ALA A 561 -36.64 18.20 -22.41
CA ALA A 561 -36.10 18.94 -21.28
C ALA A 561 -35.86 20.41 -21.65
N ASP A 562 -35.90 21.30 -20.65
CA ASP A 562 -35.55 22.70 -20.82
C ASP A 562 -34.08 22.88 -21.22
N TRP A 563 -33.79 23.99 -21.91
CA TRP A 563 -32.45 24.35 -22.36
C TRP A 563 -31.42 24.37 -21.23
N ASP A 564 -31.81 24.85 -20.05
CA ASP A 564 -30.92 24.93 -18.88
C ASP A 564 -30.59 23.56 -18.30
N THR A 565 -31.58 22.66 -18.30
CA THR A 565 -31.40 21.27 -17.88
C THR A 565 -30.50 20.54 -18.86
N LEU A 566 -30.70 20.74 -20.17
CA LEU A 566 -29.86 20.15 -21.21
C LEU A 566 -28.42 20.65 -21.15
N LEU A 567 -28.23 21.95 -20.87
CA LEU A 567 -26.91 22.53 -20.68
C LEU A 567 -26.22 21.94 -19.44
N THR A 568 -26.96 21.77 -18.34
CA THR A 568 -26.46 21.12 -17.12
C THR A 568 -26.03 19.68 -17.38
N VAL A 569 -26.82 18.92 -18.17
CA VAL A 569 -26.46 17.57 -18.62
C VAL A 569 -25.20 17.59 -19.49
N GLY A 570 -25.09 18.54 -20.43
CA GLY A 570 -23.90 18.74 -21.25
C GLY A 570 -22.66 19.06 -20.41
N CYS A 571 -22.78 19.92 -19.40
CA CYS A 571 -21.71 20.21 -18.45
C CYS A 571 -21.32 18.99 -17.62
N SER A 572 -22.28 18.17 -17.19
CA SER A 572 -22.01 16.92 -16.46
C SER A 572 -21.25 15.90 -17.32
N LEU A 573 -21.65 15.75 -18.59
CA LEU A 573 -20.95 14.92 -19.56
C LEU A 573 -19.55 15.44 -19.90
N GLY A 574 -19.38 16.77 -19.96
CA GLY A 574 -18.08 17.44 -20.10
C GLY A 574 -17.18 17.25 -18.88
N ALA A 575 -17.74 17.31 -17.66
CA ALA A 575 -17.03 17.02 -16.42
C ALA A 575 -16.53 15.56 -16.38
N CYS A 576 -17.32 14.62 -16.94
CA CYS A 576 -16.91 13.23 -17.12
C CYS A 576 -15.91 13.01 -18.28
N ARG A 577 -15.51 14.08 -19.01
CA ARG A 577 -14.69 14.05 -20.23
C ARG A 577 -15.23 13.09 -21.31
N LEU A 578 -16.54 12.86 -21.35
CA LEU A 578 -17.19 12.19 -22.48
C LEU A 578 -17.29 13.12 -23.69
N ILE A 579 -17.45 14.42 -23.40
CA ILE A 579 -17.54 15.50 -24.37
C ILE A 579 -16.43 16.51 -24.07
N LEU A 580 -15.82 17.04 -25.12
CA LEU A 580 -14.92 18.18 -25.09
C LEU A 580 -15.73 19.43 -25.45
N CYS A 581 -15.69 20.42 -24.56
CA CYS A 581 -16.37 21.70 -24.74
C CYS A 581 -15.31 22.80 -24.81
N GLU A 582 -15.51 23.79 -25.68
CA GLU A 582 -14.65 24.99 -25.70
C GLU A 582 -14.75 25.74 -24.35
N ALA A 583 -13.62 26.22 -23.86
CA ALA A 583 -13.54 26.96 -22.60
C ALA A 583 -14.06 28.39 -22.80
N GLY A 584 -15.10 28.77 -22.05
CA GLY A 584 -15.62 30.14 -22.01
C GLY A 584 -17.11 30.24 -22.31
N PHE A 585 -17.87 30.60 -21.26
CA PHE A 585 -19.28 31.02 -21.22
C PHE A 585 -20.38 30.07 -21.75
N ARG A 586 -21.50 30.05 -21.00
CA ARG A 586 -22.75 29.33 -21.28
C ARG A 586 -23.47 29.96 -22.48
N HIS A 587 -23.00 29.70 -23.68
CA HIS A 587 -23.58 30.25 -24.90
C HIS A 587 -24.12 29.16 -25.82
N ARG A 588 -25.22 29.46 -26.52
CA ARG A 588 -25.90 28.55 -27.46
C ARG A 588 -24.99 28.07 -28.61
N ILE A 589 -23.94 28.82 -28.91
CA ILE A 589 -23.01 28.59 -30.04
C ILE A 589 -21.77 27.82 -29.58
N GLN A 590 -21.68 27.41 -28.30
CA GLN A 590 -20.56 26.64 -27.81
C GLN A 590 -20.37 25.38 -28.66
N LYS A 591 -19.12 25.15 -29.09
CA LYS A 591 -18.77 23.95 -29.83
C LYS A 591 -18.52 22.79 -28.89
N LEU A 592 -19.06 21.65 -29.28
CA LEU A 592 -19.02 20.38 -28.59
C LEU A 592 -18.45 19.32 -29.54
N GLN A 593 -17.52 18.53 -29.00
CA GLN A 593 -16.89 17.42 -29.68
C GLN A 593 -16.94 16.18 -28.79
N LEU A 594 -17.21 15.01 -29.36
CA LEU A 594 -17.10 13.75 -28.63
C LEU A 594 -15.61 13.40 -28.42
N ASN A 595 -15.24 13.09 -27.17
CA ASN A 595 -13.87 12.68 -26.83
C ASN A 595 -13.58 11.23 -27.27
N PHE A 596 -14.62 10.43 -27.46
CA PHE A 596 -14.56 9.01 -27.79
C PHE A 596 -15.15 8.76 -29.18
N PRO A 597 -14.71 7.69 -29.88
CA PRO A 597 -15.24 7.35 -31.19
C PRO A 597 -16.74 7.02 -31.11
N ILE A 598 -17.46 7.28 -32.21
CA ILE A 598 -18.90 7.05 -32.33
C ILE A 598 -19.24 5.56 -32.09
N ASP A 599 -18.36 4.65 -32.53
CA ASP A 599 -18.52 3.21 -32.35
C ASP A 599 -18.56 2.77 -30.89
N ASP A 600 -17.86 3.48 -29.99
CA ASP A 600 -17.89 3.16 -28.56
C ASP A 600 -19.23 3.56 -27.93
N ILE A 601 -19.81 4.67 -28.39
CA ILE A 601 -21.12 5.16 -27.93
C ILE A 601 -22.23 4.25 -28.47
N SER A 602 -22.13 3.85 -29.75
CA SER A 602 -23.07 2.89 -30.32
C SER A 602 -22.96 1.55 -29.61
N PHE A 603 -21.76 1.05 -29.34
CA PHE A 603 -21.56 -0.17 -28.56
C PHE A 603 -22.13 -0.07 -27.14
N ALA A 604 -21.93 1.06 -26.45
CA ALA A 604 -22.43 1.26 -25.09
C ALA A 604 -23.96 1.34 -25.00
N LEU A 605 -24.60 2.01 -25.96
CA LEU A 605 -26.02 2.38 -25.91
C LEU A 605 -26.94 1.48 -26.76
N LYS A 606 -26.40 0.61 -27.62
CA LYS A 606 -27.19 -0.26 -28.51
C LYS A 606 -28.04 -1.30 -27.78
N GLU A 607 -27.63 -1.73 -26.58
CA GLU A 607 -28.36 -2.71 -25.76
C GLU A 607 -29.09 -2.08 -24.55
N ASP A 608 -29.27 -0.76 -24.53
CA ASP A 608 -29.89 -0.08 -23.40
C ASP A 608 -31.38 -0.42 -23.26
N ARG A 609 -31.75 -0.95 -22.08
CA ARG A 609 -33.14 -1.33 -21.75
C ARG A 609 -34.04 -0.14 -21.42
N GLU A 610 -33.45 1.00 -21.07
CA GLU A 610 -34.18 2.18 -20.59
C GLU A 610 -34.75 3.03 -21.73
N VAL A 611 -34.12 3.00 -22.90
CA VAL A 611 -34.54 3.79 -24.07
C VAL A 611 -34.43 2.93 -25.32
N SER A 612 -35.45 2.09 -25.53
CA SER A 612 -35.46 1.06 -26.58
C SER A 612 -35.37 1.59 -28.02
N TRP A 613 -35.65 2.88 -28.24
CA TRP A 613 -35.61 3.50 -29.57
C TRP A 613 -34.24 4.07 -29.95
N ILE A 614 -33.31 4.22 -28.99
CA ILE A 614 -31.98 4.80 -29.24
C ILE A 614 -31.20 4.01 -30.30
N GLY A 615 -31.31 2.67 -30.28
CA GLY A 615 -30.65 1.80 -31.26
C GLY A 615 -31.13 1.95 -32.71
N LYS A 616 -32.17 2.77 -32.99
CA LYS A 616 -32.59 3.12 -34.36
C LYS A 616 -31.83 4.31 -34.94
N TYR A 617 -31.23 5.13 -34.09
CA TYR A 617 -30.57 6.39 -34.46
C TYR A 617 -29.05 6.37 -34.25
N LEU A 618 -28.54 5.24 -33.73
CA LEU A 618 -27.14 4.83 -33.67
C LEU A 618 -26.88 3.79 -34.75
#